data_AF-A0A1W1CCS3-F1
#
_entry.id   AF-A0A1W1CCS3-F1
#
_cell.length_a   1.000
_cell.length_b   1.000
_cell.length_c   1.000
_cell.angle_alpha   90.00
_cell.angle_beta   90.00
_cell.angle_gamma   90.00
#
_symmetry.space_group_name_H-M   'P 1'
#
loop_
_entity.id
_entity.type
_entity.pdbx_description
1 polymer ?
#
loop_
_entity_poly.entity_id
_entity_poly.type
_entity_poly.pdbx_seq_one_letter_code
_entity_poly.pdbx_strand_id
1 'polypeptide(L)'
;MKFKRLKAPFGWLGGKSQLANDIVKLMPEHKMYVEVFGGGLNVLYAKEKIRLEVVNDINGELINLHRHIRKSPKSLSFYLKQFLISRELFYDMKFKRFKPRNDIERAAVYYYLISQSFGCKCDNFAMSTKSFRKPNDIYKSFHKWSNRLKHTTIENMSFEKLIKTYDKEGAFFYCDPPYYKTEKYYKNIGEFGEREHRLLADVLRGSKGKWLVSYNDCEFIRELYRGFNILESKEIEYLLGKNVHGKRKVVRVIVIINENKVFIDTDSVLSANCSIEHNPSTGDRELMLRIIHKYGGFTLLEVSNKEEGNQIVESISNEKNKTSIAIEKKQYELFKDGCEYALNLLPKVE
;
A
#
# COMPACT_ATOMS: atom_id res chain seq x y z
N MET A 1 10.51 17.09 -15.40
CA MET A 1 10.31 17.55 -14.01
C MET A 1 9.91 16.35 -13.15
N LYS A 2 10.66 15.97 -12.10
CA LYS A 2 10.21 14.92 -11.17
C LYS A 2 8.98 15.41 -10.40
N PHE A 3 7.85 14.73 -10.55
CA PHE A 3 6.61 15.03 -9.81
C PHE A 3 6.88 14.98 -8.30
N LYS A 4 6.69 16.11 -7.59
CA LYS A 4 6.89 16.17 -6.13
C LYS A 4 5.65 15.61 -5.44
N ARG A 5 5.75 14.37 -4.96
CA ARG A 5 4.68 13.64 -4.26
C ARG A 5 4.14 14.43 -3.07
N LEU A 6 2.81 14.48 -2.92
CA LEU A 6 2.13 15.21 -1.86
C LEU A 6 1.95 14.30 -0.64
N LYS A 7 2.16 14.81 0.58
CA LYS A 7 1.81 14.08 1.81
C LYS A 7 0.34 14.31 2.16
N ALA A 8 -0.28 13.36 2.85
CA ALA A 8 -1.65 13.49 3.37
C ALA A 8 -1.84 14.76 4.24
N PRO A 9 -3.07 15.34 4.28
CA PRO A 9 -3.36 16.57 5.01
C PRO A 9 -3.33 16.41 6.54
N PHE A 10 -3.54 15.18 7.03
CA PHE A 10 -3.53 14.82 8.43
C PHE A 10 -2.95 13.41 8.62
N GLY A 11 -2.51 13.12 9.85
CA GLY A 11 -2.15 11.76 10.24
C GLY A 11 -3.41 10.92 10.43
N TRP A 12 -3.32 9.63 10.13
CA TRP A 12 -4.40 8.68 10.32
C TRP A 12 -3.86 7.42 10.99
N LEU A 13 -4.66 6.82 11.86
CA LEU A 13 -4.28 5.58 12.53
C LEU A 13 -4.11 4.46 11.49
N GLY A 14 -2.94 3.82 11.48
CA GLY A 14 -2.59 2.82 10.46
C GLY A 14 -2.19 3.40 9.11
N GLY A 15 -2.16 4.74 8.97
CA GLY A 15 -1.84 5.41 7.72
C GLY A 15 -0.46 5.04 7.17
N LYS A 16 -0.42 4.61 5.91
CA LYS A 16 0.78 4.14 5.23
C LYS A 16 1.71 5.25 4.75
N SER A 17 1.84 6.35 5.48
CA SER A 17 2.68 7.48 5.03
C SER A 17 4.15 7.10 4.79
N GLN A 18 4.67 6.11 5.51
CA GLN A 18 6.03 5.59 5.33
C GLN A 18 6.13 4.60 4.16
N LEU A 19 5.11 3.76 3.93
CA LEU A 19 5.07 2.77 2.84
C LEU A 19 4.46 3.28 1.54
N ALA A 20 3.83 4.45 1.53
CA ALA A 20 3.03 4.90 0.39
C ALA A 20 3.82 4.93 -0.91
N ASN A 21 5.11 5.30 -0.84
CA ASN A 21 5.98 5.31 -2.01
C ASN A 21 6.30 3.91 -2.54
N ASP A 22 6.50 2.95 -1.64
CA ASP A 22 6.81 1.56 -1.98
C ASP A 22 5.56 0.89 -2.57
N ILE A 23 4.39 1.12 -1.96
CA ILE A 23 3.09 0.64 -2.48
C ILE A 23 2.84 1.20 -3.89
N VAL A 24 3.10 2.49 -4.14
CA VAL A 24 2.93 3.10 -5.47
C VAL A 24 3.82 2.45 -6.52
N LYS A 25 5.04 2.05 -6.17
CA LYS A 25 5.95 1.36 -7.11
C LYS A 25 5.45 -0.03 -7.51
N LEU A 26 4.72 -0.70 -6.61
CA LEU A 26 4.16 -2.02 -6.86
C LEU A 26 2.86 -1.98 -7.69
N MET A 27 2.30 -0.79 -7.95
CA MET A 27 1.05 -0.68 -8.69
C MET A 27 1.24 -1.07 -10.17
N PRO A 28 0.42 -1.98 -10.71
CA PRO A 28 0.35 -2.18 -12.16
C PRO A 28 -0.10 -0.93 -12.89
N GLU A 29 0.07 -0.92 -14.21
CA GLU A 29 -0.64 0.01 -15.08
C GLU A 29 -2.17 -0.19 -14.93
N HIS A 30 -2.89 0.93 -14.83
CA HIS A 30 -4.34 0.93 -14.63
C HIS A 30 -4.98 2.22 -15.18
N LYS A 31 -6.23 2.08 -15.66
CA LYS A 31 -7.05 3.19 -16.19
C LYS A 31 -7.89 3.85 -15.10
N MET A 32 -8.22 3.10 -14.06
CA MET A 32 -9.01 3.54 -12.90
C MET A 32 -8.33 3.10 -11.61
N TYR A 33 -8.23 4.02 -10.65
CA TYR A 33 -7.69 3.77 -9.33
C TYR A 33 -8.81 3.87 -8.30
N VAL A 34 -8.93 2.86 -7.43
CA VAL A 34 -9.92 2.82 -6.36
C VAL A 34 -9.22 2.55 -5.04
N GLU A 35 -9.20 3.54 -4.15
CA GLU A 35 -8.70 3.38 -2.77
C GLU A 35 -9.87 3.00 -1.86
N VAL A 36 -9.94 1.73 -1.49
CA VAL A 36 -11.13 1.12 -0.86
C VAL A 36 -11.27 1.51 0.61
N PHE A 37 -10.14 1.57 1.31
CA PHE A 37 -10.02 1.94 2.73
C PHE A 37 -9.15 3.20 2.84
N GLY A 38 -9.77 4.35 2.58
CA GLY A 38 -9.08 5.59 2.29
C GLY A 38 -8.28 6.15 3.45
N GLY A 39 -8.81 6.11 4.68
CA GLY A 39 -8.14 6.71 5.82
C GLY A 39 -7.67 8.16 5.53
N GLY A 40 -6.38 8.43 5.69
CA GLY A 40 -5.76 9.72 5.35
C GLY A 40 -5.46 9.96 3.86
N LEU A 41 -5.75 9.01 2.96
CA LEU A 41 -5.43 9.00 1.53
C LEU A 41 -3.93 9.10 1.21
N ASN A 42 -3.10 8.47 2.07
CA ASN A 42 -1.64 8.57 1.95
C ASN A 42 -1.13 8.07 0.59
N VAL A 43 -1.73 7.00 0.06
CA VAL A 43 -1.31 6.38 -1.19
C VAL A 43 -1.79 7.21 -2.38
N LEU A 44 -3.06 7.65 -2.42
CA LEU A 44 -3.54 8.61 -3.43
C LEU A 44 -2.65 9.85 -3.57
N TYR A 45 -2.23 10.46 -2.46
CA TYR A 45 -1.42 11.67 -2.49
C TYR A 45 0.03 11.43 -2.91
N ALA A 46 0.56 10.21 -2.68
CA ALA A 46 1.87 9.80 -3.14
C ALA A 46 1.90 9.38 -4.62
N LYS A 47 0.76 8.89 -5.14
CA LYS A 47 0.56 8.45 -6.51
C LYS A 47 0.44 9.63 -7.48
N GLU A 48 0.93 9.45 -8.70
CA GLU A 48 0.64 10.36 -9.81
C GLU A 48 -0.86 10.35 -10.14
N LYS A 49 -1.41 11.51 -10.48
CA LYS A 49 -2.84 11.61 -10.77
C LYS A 49 -3.18 10.96 -12.12
N ILE A 50 -4.20 10.13 -12.13
CA ILE A 50 -4.79 9.60 -13.37
C ILE A 50 -6.19 10.16 -13.62
N ARG A 51 -6.77 9.82 -14.78
CA ARG A 51 -8.07 10.34 -15.21
C ARG A 51 -9.22 9.92 -14.29
N LEU A 52 -9.27 8.66 -13.86
CA LEU A 52 -10.35 8.11 -13.05
C LEU A 52 -9.81 7.64 -11.69
N GLU A 53 -10.12 8.40 -10.65
CA GLU A 53 -9.73 8.08 -9.28
C GLU A 53 -10.98 8.11 -8.38
N VAL A 54 -11.16 7.04 -7.61
CA VAL A 54 -12.22 6.88 -6.63
C VAL A 54 -11.57 6.65 -5.27
N VAL A 55 -12.06 7.34 -4.25
CA VAL A 55 -11.66 7.11 -2.86
C VAL A 55 -12.89 6.81 -2.02
N ASN A 56 -12.74 5.91 -1.07
CA ASN A 56 -13.82 5.45 -0.22
C ASN A 56 -13.33 5.24 1.20
N ASP A 57 -14.24 5.32 2.16
CA ASP A 57 -14.06 4.82 3.52
C ASP A 57 -15.45 4.55 4.09
N ILE A 58 -15.57 3.59 5.01
CA ILE A 58 -16.84 3.31 5.70
C ILE A 58 -17.17 4.41 6.72
N ASN A 59 -16.16 5.09 7.26
CA ASN A 59 -16.34 6.14 8.24
C ASN A 59 -16.88 7.44 7.60
N GLY A 60 -18.16 7.72 7.85
CA GLY A 60 -18.84 8.89 7.33
C GLY A 60 -18.26 10.24 7.78
N GLU A 61 -17.67 10.32 8.98
CA GLU A 61 -17.02 11.55 9.46
C GLU A 61 -15.71 11.83 8.72
N LEU A 62 -14.96 10.77 8.41
CA LEU A 62 -13.75 10.87 7.60
C LEU A 62 -14.09 11.29 6.17
N ILE A 63 -15.14 10.71 5.58
CA ILE A 63 -15.59 11.11 4.25
C ILE A 63 -16.13 12.54 4.25
N ASN A 64 -16.86 12.95 5.28
CA ASN A 64 -17.31 14.34 5.44
C ASN A 64 -16.12 15.32 5.45
N LEU A 65 -15.04 14.97 6.16
CA LEU A 65 -13.80 15.75 6.16
C LEU A 65 -13.16 15.84 4.76
N HIS A 66 -12.95 14.71 4.08
CA HIS A 66 -12.38 14.72 2.71
C HIS A 66 -13.25 15.51 1.72
N ARG A 67 -14.58 15.40 1.82
CA ARG A 67 -15.53 16.18 1.03
C ARG A 67 -15.32 17.68 1.22
N HIS A 68 -15.16 18.16 2.45
CA HIS A 68 -14.93 19.58 2.71
C HIS A 68 -13.51 20.06 2.42
N ILE A 69 -12.49 19.20 2.56
CA ILE A 69 -11.14 19.47 2.04
C ILE A 69 -11.20 19.72 0.53
N ARG A 70 -11.96 18.90 -0.22
CA ARG A 70 -12.14 19.06 -1.67
C ARG A 70 -13.01 20.26 -2.02
N LYS A 71 -14.24 20.32 -1.50
CA LYS A 71 -15.32 21.24 -1.91
C LYS A 71 -15.16 22.66 -1.36
N SER A 72 -14.66 22.81 -0.13
CA SER A 72 -14.77 24.07 0.62
C SER A 72 -13.52 24.34 1.48
N PRO A 73 -12.29 24.29 0.92
CA PRO A 73 -11.05 24.37 1.70
C PRO A 73 -10.92 25.67 2.51
N LYS A 74 -11.36 26.81 1.94
CA LYS A 74 -11.32 28.12 2.63
C LYS A 74 -12.23 28.14 3.85
N SER A 75 -13.47 27.66 3.68
CA SER A 75 -14.46 27.62 4.75
C SER A 75 -14.02 26.66 5.86
N LEU A 76 -13.47 25.49 5.51
CA LEU A 76 -12.93 24.56 6.51
C LEU A 76 -11.80 25.21 7.32
N SER A 77 -10.85 25.87 6.66
CA SER A 77 -9.80 26.64 7.33
C SER A 77 -10.36 27.78 8.20
N PHE A 78 -11.47 28.41 7.80
CA PHE A 78 -12.12 29.45 8.59
C PHE A 78 -12.66 28.90 9.91
N TYR A 79 -13.41 27.78 9.89
CA TYR A 79 -13.91 27.13 11.11
C TYR A 79 -12.76 26.71 12.04
N LEU A 80 -11.69 26.10 11.49
CA LEU A 80 -10.54 25.67 12.27
C LEU A 80 -9.80 26.83 12.96
N LYS A 81 -9.77 28.02 12.34
CA LYS A 81 -9.20 29.23 12.95
C LYS A 81 -9.99 29.74 14.15
N GLN A 82 -11.26 29.36 14.31
CA GLN A 82 -12.06 29.74 15.47
C GLN A 82 -11.80 28.84 16.69
N PHE A 83 -11.17 27.68 16.49
CA PHE A 83 -10.89 26.75 17.58
C PHE A 83 -9.59 27.10 18.29
N LEU A 84 -9.65 27.11 19.63
CA LEU A 84 -8.47 27.19 20.47
C LEU A 84 -7.86 25.80 20.62
N ILE A 85 -6.53 25.69 20.63
CA ILE A 85 -5.86 24.46 21.06
C ILE A 85 -6.03 24.35 22.57
N SER A 86 -6.96 23.51 23.02
CA SER A 86 -7.37 23.40 24.42
C SER A 86 -7.78 21.97 24.76
N ARG A 87 -7.30 21.50 25.91
CA ARG A 87 -7.68 20.19 26.45
C ARG A 87 -9.18 20.13 26.79
N GLU A 88 -9.72 21.22 27.32
CA GLU A 88 -11.14 21.33 27.64
C GLU A 88 -11.98 21.25 26.37
N LEU A 89 -11.66 22.07 25.36
CA LEU A 89 -12.36 22.05 24.07
C LEU A 89 -12.28 20.67 23.40
N PHE A 90 -11.13 20.01 23.47
CA PHE A 90 -10.97 18.64 22.97
C PHE A 90 -11.96 17.67 23.63
N TYR A 91 -12.07 17.70 24.96
CA TYR A 91 -12.98 16.80 25.67
C TYR A 91 -14.44 17.19 25.49
N ASP A 92 -14.76 18.48 25.35
CA ASP A 92 -16.11 18.92 25.01
C ASP A 92 -16.55 18.44 23.63
N MET A 93 -15.66 18.50 22.64
CA MET A 93 -15.90 17.92 21.31
C MET A 93 -16.00 16.40 21.36
N LYS A 94 -15.08 15.72 22.06
CA LYS A 94 -15.06 14.25 22.18
C LYS A 94 -16.33 13.72 22.86
N PHE A 95 -16.74 14.34 23.95
CA PHE A 95 -17.92 13.94 24.72
C PHE A 95 -19.21 14.59 24.22
N LYS A 96 -19.20 15.18 23.01
CA LYS A 96 -20.38 15.73 22.33
C LYS A 96 -21.11 16.84 23.12
N ARG A 97 -20.39 17.55 24.01
CA ARG A 97 -20.87 18.76 24.67
C ARG A 97 -20.83 19.95 23.73
N PHE A 98 -19.81 20.00 22.86
CA PHE A 98 -19.80 20.87 21.69
C PHE A 98 -20.67 20.26 20.59
N LYS A 99 -21.68 20.99 20.10
CA LYS A 99 -22.59 20.53 19.04
C LYS A 99 -22.32 21.30 17.73
N PRO A 100 -21.74 20.64 16.71
CA PRO A 100 -21.55 21.27 15.40
C PRO A 100 -22.89 21.70 14.78
N ARG A 101 -22.93 22.88 14.18
CA ARG A 101 -24.13 23.48 13.59
C ARG A 101 -24.41 22.99 12.17
N ASN A 102 -23.40 22.47 11.48
CA ASN A 102 -23.48 22.03 10.09
C ASN A 102 -22.36 21.02 9.77
N ASP A 103 -22.43 20.43 8.58
CA ASP A 103 -21.48 19.40 8.14
C ASP A 103 -20.03 19.87 8.08
N ILE A 104 -19.78 21.16 7.75
CA ILE A 104 -18.42 21.68 7.66
C ILE A 104 -17.80 21.93 9.04
N GLU A 105 -18.60 22.39 10.01
CA GLU A 105 -18.17 22.46 11.41
C GLU A 105 -17.97 21.05 11.98
N ARG A 106 -18.80 20.09 11.59
CA ARG A 106 -18.62 18.67 11.96
C ARG A 106 -17.29 18.13 11.41
N ALA A 107 -16.95 18.44 10.16
CA ALA A 107 -15.64 18.12 9.58
C ALA A 107 -14.48 18.82 10.30
N ALA A 108 -14.64 20.10 10.67
CA ALA A 108 -13.63 20.84 11.42
C ALA A 108 -13.38 20.22 12.81
N VAL A 109 -14.46 19.86 13.53
CA VAL A 109 -14.38 19.16 14.81
C VAL A 109 -13.68 17.81 14.65
N TYR A 110 -14.02 17.04 13.61
CA TYR A 110 -13.38 15.76 13.37
C TYR A 110 -11.88 15.88 13.09
N TYR A 111 -11.48 16.84 12.24
CA TYR A 111 -10.07 17.15 12.00
C TYR A 111 -9.35 17.60 13.28
N TYR A 112 -10.00 18.43 14.12
CA TYR A 112 -9.45 18.87 15.39
C TYR A 112 -9.17 17.69 16.31
N LEU A 113 -10.14 16.77 16.48
CA LEU A 113 -9.97 15.57 17.31
C LEU A 113 -8.84 14.67 16.82
N ILE A 114 -8.72 14.46 15.50
CA ILE A 114 -7.60 13.72 14.92
C ILE A 114 -6.28 14.43 15.23
N SER A 115 -6.18 15.71 14.93
CA SER A 115 -4.93 16.47 14.98
C SER A 115 -4.44 16.69 16.41
N GLN A 116 -5.35 16.89 17.35
CA GLN A 116 -5.05 17.15 18.76
C GLN A 116 -5.09 15.89 19.64
N SER A 117 -5.18 14.69 19.07
CA SER A 117 -5.16 13.44 19.84
C SER A 117 -3.85 12.67 19.75
N PHE A 118 -3.52 11.94 20.82
CA PHE A 118 -2.30 11.14 20.87
C PHE A 118 -2.37 10.02 19.82
N GLY A 119 -1.43 10.06 18.87
CA GLY A 119 -1.37 9.08 17.78
C GLY A 119 -2.60 9.11 16.86
N CYS A 120 -3.30 10.24 16.75
CA CYS A 120 -4.51 10.39 15.92
C CYS A 120 -5.69 9.49 16.33
N LYS A 121 -5.70 8.96 17.56
CA LYS A 121 -6.70 8.00 18.05
C LYS A 121 -8.04 8.62 18.44
N CYS A 122 -8.12 9.94 18.53
CA CYS A 122 -9.27 10.69 19.07
C CYS A 122 -9.62 10.37 20.54
N ASP A 123 -8.78 9.58 21.24
CA ASP A 123 -9.03 9.17 22.63
C ASP A 123 -8.57 10.23 23.64
N ASN A 124 -7.30 10.61 23.58
CA ASN A 124 -6.68 11.46 24.59
C ASN A 124 -6.02 12.67 23.93
N PHE A 125 -6.17 13.84 24.53
CA PHE A 125 -5.52 15.06 24.04
C PHE A 125 -3.99 14.91 24.03
N ALA A 126 -3.38 15.17 22.88
CA ALA A 126 -1.94 15.12 22.64
C ALA A 126 -1.25 16.38 23.17
N MET A 127 -0.93 16.39 24.45
CA MET A 127 0.01 17.35 25.01
C MET A 127 1.00 16.62 25.89
N SER A 128 2.27 16.79 25.58
CA SER A 128 3.35 16.25 26.40
C SER A 128 3.76 17.29 27.43
N THR A 129 3.55 16.98 28.71
CA THR A 129 4.08 17.79 29.82
C THR A 129 5.59 17.60 30.01
N LYS A 130 6.17 16.57 29.37
CA LYS A 130 7.58 16.17 29.53
C LYS A 130 8.45 16.48 28.31
N SER A 131 7.86 16.93 27.19
CA SER A 131 8.61 17.28 25.98
C SER A 131 8.16 18.63 25.47
N PHE A 132 9.10 19.50 25.12
CA PHE A 132 8.88 20.81 24.49
C PHE A 132 8.32 20.73 23.05
N ARG A 133 7.59 19.67 22.70
CA ARG A 133 6.95 19.52 21.39
C ARG A 133 5.76 20.44 21.31
N LYS A 134 5.75 21.28 20.27
CA LYS A 134 4.58 22.10 19.93
C LYS A 134 3.38 21.20 19.60
N PRO A 135 2.15 21.59 19.97
CA PRO A 135 0.95 20.94 19.47
C PRO A 135 0.91 20.92 17.94
N ASN A 136 0.16 19.98 17.37
CA ASN A 136 -0.03 19.95 15.92
C ASN A 136 -0.76 21.21 15.46
N ASP A 137 -0.30 21.78 14.35
CA ASP A 137 -0.91 22.96 13.75
C ASP A 137 -2.24 22.61 13.08
N ILE A 138 -3.33 23.21 13.57
CA ILE A 138 -4.68 23.06 13.03
C ILE A 138 -5.04 24.19 12.06
N TYR A 139 -4.26 25.26 12.01
CA TYR A 139 -4.55 26.48 11.23
C TYR A 139 -4.06 26.36 9.78
N LYS A 140 -4.32 25.20 9.19
CA LYS A 140 -3.79 24.79 7.89
C LYS A 140 -4.67 25.29 6.74
N SER A 141 -4.02 25.64 5.62
CA SER A 141 -4.66 25.89 4.33
C SER A 141 -4.80 24.60 3.53
N PHE A 142 -6.02 24.20 3.17
CA PHE A 142 -6.29 22.94 2.46
C PHE A 142 -6.19 23.03 0.92
N HIS A 143 -5.81 24.18 0.37
CA HIS A 143 -5.87 24.46 -1.06
C HIS A 143 -5.14 23.44 -1.96
N LYS A 144 -3.92 23.02 -1.59
CA LYS A 144 -3.16 22.05 -2.40
C LYS A 144 -3.81 20.67 -2.45
N TRP A 145 -4.42 20.23 -1.35
CA TRP A 145 -5.15 18.96 -1.28
C TRP A 145 -6.47 19.04 -2.02
N SER A 146 -7.18 20.17 -1.90
CA SER A 146 -8.37 20.46 -2.72
C SER A 146 -8.07 20.35 -4.22
N ASN A 147 -6.97 20.97 -4.67
CA ASN A 147 -6.54 20.90 -6.06
C ASN A 147 -6.20 19.47 -6.51
N ARG A 148 -5.49 18.69 -5.67
CA ARG A 148 -5.16 17.29 -6.00
C ARG A 148 -6.41 16.40 -6.10
N LEU A 149 -7.43 16.65 -5.28
CA LEU A 149 -8.71 15.93 -5.27
C LEU A 149 -9.72 16.42 -6.33
N LYS A 150 -9.38 17.42 -7.16
CA LYS A 150 -10.25 17.80 -8.29
C LYS A 150 -10.45 16.59 -9.19
N HIS A 151 -11.69 16.31 -9.60
CA HIS A 151 -12.07 15.15 -10.41
C HIS A 151 -11.88 13.77 -9.76
N THR A 152 -11.52 13.71 -8.47
CA THR A 152 -11.58 12.47 -7.70
C THR A 152 -13.02 12.26 -7.20
N THR A 153 -13.57 11.07 -7.41
CA THR A 153 -14.87 10.65 -6.85
C THR A 153 -14.67 10.24 -5.39
N ILE A 154 -15.55 10.71 -4.50
CA ILE A 154 -15.48 10.41 -3.06
C ILE A 154 -16.76 9.67 -2.65
N GLU A 155 -16.61 8.37 -2.37
CA GLU A 155 -17.67 7.47 -1.95
C GLU A 155 -17.69 7.25 -0.43
N ASN A 156 -18.83 6.76 0.07
CA ASN A 156 -18.98 6.27 1.45
C ASN A 156 -19.83 5.00 1.42
N MET A 157 -19.17 3.88 1.10
CA MET A 157 -19.77 2.57 0.93
C MET A 157 -18.96 1.48 1.65
N SER A 158 -19.60 0.35 1.94
CA SER A 158 -18.90 -0.88 2.30
C SER A 158 -17.93 -1.30 1.19
N PHE A 159 -16.80 -1.90 1.54
CA PHE A 159 -15.81 -2.37 0.56
C PHE A 159 -16.41 -3.33 -0.47
N GLU A 160 -17.33 -4.22 -0.04
CA GLU A 160 -17.96 -5.19 -0.93
C GLU A 160 -18.74 -4.50 -2.06
N LYS A 161 -19.66 -3.60 -1.69
CA LYS A 161 -20.44 -2.82 -2.66
C LYS A 161 -19.53 -1.97 -3.55
N LEU A 162 -18.51 -1.33 -2.97
CA LEU A 162 -17.59 -0.48 -3.72
C LEU A 162 -16.85 -1.28 -4.79
N ILE A 163 -16.20 -2.39 -4.41
CA ILE A 163 -15.45 -3.23 -5.33
C ILE A 163 -16.37 -3.72 -6.45
N LYS A 164 -17.53 -4.30 -6.11
CA LYS A 164 -18.53 -4.75 -7.10
C LYS A 164 -19.00 -3.64 -8.05
N THR A 165 -19.13 -2.40 -7.57
CA THR A 165 -19.60 -1.27 -8.38
C THR A 165 -18.57 -0.83 -9.43
N TYR A 166 -17.28 -0.86 -9.06
CA TYR A 166 -16.20 -0.37 -9.93
C TYR A 166 -15.44 -1.48 -10.65
N ASP A 167 -15.73 -2.75 -10.35
CA ASP A 167 -15.02 -3.89 -10.92
C ASP A 167 -15.20 -4.01 -12.43
N LYS A 168 -14.06 -3.89 -13.13
CA LYS A 168 -13.95 -3.99 -14.59
C LYS A 168 -12.48 -4.14 -14.97
N GLU A 169 -12.23 -4.56 -16.20
CA GLU A 169 -10.89 -4.54 -16.76
C GLU A 169 -10.28 -3.14 -16.76
N GLY A 170 -9.02 -3.05 -16.34
CA GLY A 170 -8.30 -1.78 -16.20
C GLY A 170 -8.61 -1.01 -14.90
N ALA A 171 -9.47 -1.51 -14.01
CA ALA A 171 -9.55 -1.04 -12.63
C ALA A 171 -8.40 -1.60 -11.79
N PHE A 172 -7.90 -0.78 -10.88
CA PHE A 172 -6.96 -1.18 -9.83
C PHE A 172 -7.50 -0.78 -8.46
N PHE A 173 -7.63 -1.77 -7.58
CA PHE A 173 -8.08 -1.60 -6.20
C PHE A 173 -6.89 -1.62 -5.25
N TYR A 174 -6.68 -0.54 -4.51
CA TYR A 174 -5.80 -0.55 -3.35
C TYR A 174 -6.62 -0.72 -2.06
N CYS A 175 -6.30 -1.77 -1.30
CA CYS A 175 -6.96 -2.13 -0.06
C CYS A 175 -6.01 -2.04 1.13
N ASP A 176 -6.37 -1.25 2.14
CA ASP A 176 -5.66 -1.20 3.44
C ASP A 176 -6.65 -1.34 4.61
N PRO A 177 -7.24 -2.53 4.77
CA PRO A 177 -8.25 -2.76 5.81
C PRO A 177 -7.63 -2.63 7.21
N PRO A 178 -8.47 -2.47 8.26
CA PRO A 178 -8.02 -2.66 9.64
C PRO A 178 -7.29 -4.01 9.77
N TYR A 179 -6.15 -4.03 10.47
CA TYR A 179 -5.33 -5.23 10.58
C TYR A 179 -5.96 -6.30 11.48
N TYR A 180 -5.76 -7.57 11.15
CA TYR A 180 -6.32 -8.69 11.89
C TYR A 180 -5.79 -8.74 13.33
N LYS A 181 -6.65 -9.01 14.31
CA LYS A 181 -6.32 -8.98 15.76
C LYS A 181 -5.85 -7.62 16.27
N THR A 182 -6.17 -6.54 15.55
CA THR A 182 -5.91 -5.15 15.96
C THR A 182 -7.19 -4.35 16.21
N GLU A 183 -8.33 -5.03 16.37
CA GLU A 183 -9.68 -4.44 16.49
C GLU A 183 -9.75 -3.41 17.65
N LYS A 184 -8.99 -3.66 18.73
CA LYS A 184 -8.88 -2.76 19.89
C LYS A 184 -8.40 -1.34 19.55
N TYR A 185 -7.77 -1.14 18.39
CA TYR A 185 -7.28 0.17 17.93
C TYR A 185 -8.30 0.94 17.08
N TYR A 186 -9.32 0.28 16.55
CA TYR A 186 -10.32 0.85 15.62
C TYR A 186 -11.71 0.97 16.25
N LYS A 187 -11.78 1.28 17.55
CA LYS A 187 -13.02 1.32 18.36
C LYS A 187 -14.16 2.17 17.78
N ASN A 188 -13.86 3.09 16.85
CA ASN A 188 -14.82 4.03 16.26
C ASN A 188 -15.30 3.64 14.84
N ILE A 189 -14.88 2.49 14.28
CA ILE A 189 -15.10 2.16 12.85
C ILE A 189 -15.96 0.89 12.65
N GLY A 190 -16.45 0.27 13.73
CA GLY A 190 -17.12 -1.03 13.68
C GLY A 190 -16.11 -2.17 13.69
N GLU A 191 -16.56 -3.37 14.05
CA GLU A 191 -15.70 -4.55 14.09
C GLU A 191 -15.39 -5.02 12.67
N PHE A 192 -14.13 -4.87 12.24
CA PHE A 192 -13.59 -5.56 11.07
C PHE A 192 -12.91 -6.83 11.59
N GLY A 193 -13.70 -7.89 11.71
CA GLY A 193 -13.27 -9.16 12.27
C GLY A 193 -12.95 -10.19 11.20
N GLU A 194 -12.80 -11.45 11.63
CA GLU A 194 -12.42 -12.57 10.77
C GLU A 194 -13.34 -12.72 9.55
N ARG A 195 -14.65 -12.51 9.75
CA ARG A 195 -15.68 -12.61 8.71
C ARG A 195 -15.44 -11.57 7.61
N GLU A 196 -15.13 -10.34 7.98
CA GLU A 196 -14.87 -9.25 7.05
C GLU A 196 -13.56 -9.47 6.27
N HIS A 197 -12.52 -10.01 6.92
CA HIS A 197 -11.29 -10.41 6.24
C HIS A 197 -11.51 -11.49 5.19
N ARG A 198 -12.27 -12.55 5.54
CA ARG A 198 -12.66 -13.63 4.60
C ARG A 198 -13.46 -13.05 3.42
N LEU A 199 -14.48 -12.25 3.72
CA LEU A 199 -15.30 -11.61 2.69
C LEU A 199 -14.48 -10.72 1.76
N LEU A 200 -13.53 -9.93 2.28
CA LEU A 200 -12.64 -9.13 1.44
C LEU A 200 -11.78 -10.01 0.52
N ALA A 201 -11.20 -11.09 1.04
CA ALA A 201 -10.43 -12.02 0.23
C ALA A 201 -11.27 -12.67 -0.88
N ASP A 202 -12.52 -13.06 -0.59
CA ASP A 202 -13.42 -13.66 -1.57
C ASP A 202 -13.85 -12.67 -2.66
N VAL A 203 -14.17 -11.43 -2.27
CA VAL A 203 -14.52 -10.35 -3.22
C VAL A 203 -13.35 -10.01 -4.13
N LEU A 204 -12.12 -9.94 -3.60
CA LEU A 204 -10.92 -9.68 -4.39
C LEU A 204 -10.55 -10.86 -5.30
N ARG A 205 -10.73 -12.11 -4.84
CA ARG A 205 -10.48 -13.29 -5.67
C ARG A 205 -11.40 -13.34 -6.89
N GLY A 206 -12.65 -12.87 -6.74
CA GLY A 206 -13.64 -12.82 -7.82
C GLY A 206 -13.59 -11.57 -8.70
N SER A 207 -12.73 -10.59 -8.41
CA SER A 207 -12.72 -9.32 -9.16
C SER A 207 -11.96 -9.43 -10.49
N LYS A 208 -12.49 -8.77 -11.53
CA LYS A 208 -11.84 -8.62 -12.85
C LYS A 208 -10.67 -7.64 -12.82
N GLY A 209 -10.75 -6.63 -11.96
CA GLY A 209 -9.71 -5.64 -11.77
C GLY A 209 -8.45 -6.20 -11.12
N LYS A 210 -7.34 -5.50 -11.31
CA LYS A 210 -6.11 -5.75 -10.56
C LYS A 210 -6.29 -5.23 -9.14
N TRP A 211 -5.59 -5.80 -8.17
CA TRP A 211 -5.65 -5.31 -6.80
C TRP A 211 -4.35 -5.54 -6.04
N LEU A 212 -4.15 -4.70 -5.03
CA LEU A 212 -3.09 -4.81 -4.05
C LEU A 212 -3.70 -4.60 -2.67
N VAL A 213 -3.42 -5.53 -1.75
CA VAL A 213 -3.86 -5.42 -0.36
C VAL A 213 -2.67 -5.44 0.60
N SER A 214 -2.67 -4.54 1.58
CA SER A 214 -1.67 -4.52 2.65
C SER A 214 -2.23 -5.05 3.97
N TYR A 215 -1.45 -5.89 4.64
CA TYR A 215 -1.83 -6.53 5.90
C TYR A 215 -0.67 -6.65 6.88
N ASN A 216 -0.97 -6.89 8.16
CA ASN A 216 0.02 -7.46 9.08
C ASN A 216 0.37 -8.89 8.68
N ASP A 217 1.64 -9.27 8.87
CA ASP A 217 2.09 -10.63 8.60
C ASP A 217 1.57 -11.61 9.67
N CYS A 218 0.65 -12.50 9.30
CA CYS A 218 0.25 -13.64 10.13
C CYS A 218 -0.26 -14.81 9.29
N GLU A 219 -0.25 -16.00 9.90
CA GLU A 219 -0.68 -17.25 9.28
C GLU A 219 -2.09 -17.18 8.70
N PHE A 220 -3.05 -16.61 9.45
CA PHE A 220 -4.42 -16.44 8.99
C PHE A 220 -4.50 -15.66 7.67
N ILE A 221 -3.81 -14.51 7.56
CA ILE A 221 -3.82 -13.72 6.33
C ILE A 221 -3.10 -14.45 5.19
N ARG A 222 -1.95 -15.08 5.47
CA ARG A 222 -1.22 -15.86 4.45
C ARG A 222 -2.08 -16.99 3.89
N GLU A 223 -2.86 -17.65 4.73
CA GLU A 223 -3.79 -18.70 4.34
C GLU A 223 -4.96 -18.16 3.49
N LEU A 224 -5.56 -17.02 3.88
CA LEU A 224 -6.64 -16.39 3.09
C LEU A 224 -6.23 -16.07 1.65
N TYR A 225 -4.98 -15.67 1.47
CA TYR A 225 -4.43 -15.25 0.18
C TYR A 225 -3.45 -16.27 -0.42
N ARG A 226 -3.54 -17.54 0.00
CA ARG A 226 -2.77 -18.62 -0.61
C ARG A 226 -3.05 -18.69 -2.12
N GLY A 227 -1.98 -18.81 -2.90
CA GLY A 227 -2.05 -18.83 -4.37
C GLY A 227 -1.89 -17.45 -5.03
N PHE A 228 -1.76 -16.38 -4.25
CA PHE A 228 -1.38 -15.05 -4.75
C PHE A 228 0.07 -14.71 -4.41
N ASN A 229 0.60 -13.67 -5.06
CA ASN A 229 1.95 -13.19 -4.81
C ASN A 229 1.99 -12.38 -3.52
N ILE A 230 2.70 -12.91 -2.52
CA ILE A 230 2.90 -12.28 -1.21
C ILE A 230 4.31 -11.71 -1.17
N LEU A 231 4.41 -10.39 -1.18
CA LEU A 231 5.65 -9.64 -1.07
C LEU A 231 5.85 -9.21 0.38
N GLU A 232 7.02 -9.55 0.93
CA GLU A 232 7.39 -9.10 2.27
C GLU A 232 7.85 -7.65 2.17
N SER A 233 7.15 -6.72 2.84
CA SER A 233 7.57 -5.32 2.89
C SER A 233 8.55 -5.11 4.05
N LYS A 234 9.29 -4.00 3.98
CA LYS A 234 10.23 -3.57 5.04
C LYS A 234 9.57 -3.64 6.42
N GLU A 235 10.34 -4.09 7.41
CA GLU A 235 9.91 -4.05 8.81
C GLU A 235 9.52 -2.62 9.21
N ILE A 236 8.27 -2.41 9.61
CA ILE A 236 7.83 -1.10 10.13
C ILE A 236 7.90 -1.16 11.65
N GLU A 237 8.82 -0.41 12.23
CA GLU A 237 8.83 -0.17 13.66
C GLU A 237 7.73 0.83 14.04
N TYR A 238 6.70 0.37 14.76
CA TYR A 238 5.72 1.27 15.35
C TYR A 238 6.20 1.72 16.75
N LEU A 239 6.43 3.02 16.92
CA LEU A 239 6.59 3.64 18.24
C LEU A 239 5.21 3.92 18.86
N LEU A 240 4.57 2.88 19.39
CA LEU A 240 3.39 3.07 20.25
C LEU A 240 3.90 3.42 21.66
N GLY A 241 3.63 4.66 22.09
CA GLY A 241 3.75 5.23 23.44
C GLY A 241 4.67 4.52 24.45
N LYS A 242 5.69 5.25 24.94
CA LYS A 242 6.50 4.86 26.10
C LYS A 242 5.61 4.63 27.33
N ASN A 243 5.14 3.41 27.53
CA ASN A 243 4.70 2.91 28.81
C ASN A 243 5.50 1.63 29.08
N VAL A 244 6.48 1.79 29.97
CA VAL A 244 7.03 0.79 30.90
C VAL A 244 7.38 -0.56 30.26
N HIS A 245 8.69 -0.77 30.01
CA HIS A 245 9.38 -1.89 29.33
C HIS A 245 9.67 -1.59 27.85
N GLY A 246 10.92 -1.21 27.55
CA GLY A 246 11.41 -0.73 26.26
C GLY A 246 11.44 -1.76 25.12
N LYS A 247 10.38 -2.53 24.89
CA LYS A 247 10.25 -3.38 23.69
C LYS A 247 9.66 -2.55 22.55
N ARG A 248 10.47 -2.29 21.53
CA ARG A 248 9.99 -1.80 20.22
C ARG A 248 9.11 -2.89 19.61
N LYS A 249 7.87 -2.57 19.25
CA LYS A 249 7.00 -3.50 18.54
C LYS A 249 7.25 -3.33 17.04
N VAL A 250 8.05 -4.24 16.49
CA VAL A 250 8.20 -4.40 15.04
C VAL A 250 6.93 -5.07 14.53
N VAL A 251 6.25 -4.45 13.57
CA VAL A 251 5.13 -5.08 12.87
C VAL A 251 5.56 -5.24 11.43
N ARG A 252 5.65 -6.48 10.96
CA ARG A 252 5.87 -6.78 9.56
C ARG A 252 4.57 -6.57 8.80
N VAL A 253 4.67 -5.86 7.69
CA VAL A 253 3.57 -5.67 6.74
C VAL A 253 3.87 -6.53 5.53
N ILE A 254 2.88 -7.26 5.05
CA ILE A 254 2.93 -7.96 3.77
C ILE A 254 2.04 -7.24 2.77
N VAL A 255 2.46 -7.28 1.51
CA VAL A 255 1.71 -6.76 0.37
C VAL A 255 1.36 -7.93 -0.52
N ILE A 256 0.08 -8.05 -0.87
CA ILE A 256 -0.44 -9.17 -1.64
C ILE A 256 -1.05 -8.62 -2.93
N ILE A 257 -0.70 -9.20 -4.07
CA ILE A 257 -1.11 -8.74 -5.41
C ILE A 257 -1.62 -9.92 -6.26
N ASN A 258 -2.66 -9.69 -7.07
CA ASN A 258 -3.17 -10.69 -8.03
C ASN A 258 -2.50 -10.67 -9.39
N GLU A 259 -1.45 -9.88 -9.56
CA GLU A 259 -0.66 -9.82 -10.78
C GLU A 259 0.60 -10.70 -10.62
N ASN A 260 0.89 -11.51 -11.63
CA ASN A 260 2.13 -12.29 -11.72
C ASN A 260 3.31 -11.41 -12.10
N LYS A 261 3.80 -10.64 -11.13
CA LYS A 261 5.07 -9.92 -11.23
C LYS A 261 6.13 -10.60 -10.38
N VAL A 262 7.20 -11.03 -11.02
CA VAL A 262 8.44 -11.41 -10.33
C VAL A 262 9.27 -10.14 -10.21
N PHE A 263 9.49 -9.69 -8.98
CA PHE A 263 10.33 -8.54 -8.66
C PHE A 263 11.76 -9.01 -8.39
N ILE A 264 12.74 -8.49 -9.14
CA ILE A 264 14.17 -8.78 -8.94
C ILE A 264 14.80 -7.56 -8.27
N ASP A 265 15.24 -7.69 -7.02
CA ASP A 265 16.00 -6.66 -6.31
C ASP A 265 17.46 -6.67 -6.81
N THR A 266 17.89 -5.57 -7.42
CA THR A 266 19.21 -5.46 -8.05
C THR A 266 20.31 -4.96 -7.12
N ASP A 267 19.99 -4.56 -5.89
CA ASP A 267 20.96 -3.98 -4.96
C ASP A 267 21.72 -5.03 -4.12
N SER A 268 21.36 -6.32 -4.25
CA SER A 268 22.01 -7.45 -3.54
C SER A 268 22.82 -8.39 -4.45
N VAL A 269 23.23 -7.90 -5.63
CA VAL A 269 24.02 -8.66 -6.62
C VAL A 269 25.46 -8.87 -6.13
N LEU A 270 25.74 -10.03 -5.54
CA LEU A 270 27.11 -10.57 -5.42
C LEU A 270 27.43 -11.35 -6.70
N SER A 271 28.49 -10.94 -7.41
CA SER A 271 28.99 -11.67 -8.57
C SER A 271 29.49 -13.06 -8.14
N ALA A 272 28.87 -14.12 -8.64
CA ALA A 272 29.35 -15.48 -8.52
C ALA A 272 29.95 -15.92 -9.87
N ASN A 273 31.26 -16.19 -9.91
CA ASN A 273 31.88 -16.87 -11.04
C ASN A 273 31.65 -18.38 -10.87
N CYS A 274 31.09 -19.04 -11.89
CA CYS A 274 30.96 -20.49 -11.93
C CYS A 274 31.76 -21.01 -13.12
N SER A 275 32.68 -21.95 -12.88
CA SER A 275 33.41 -22.71 -13.89
C SER A 275 32.84 -24.13 -13.96
N ILE A 276 32.65 -24.68 -15.16
CA ILE A 276 32.18 -26.06 -15.37
C ILE A 276 33.34 -26.88 -15.95
N GLU A 277 33.61 -28.05 -15.35
CA GLU A 277 34.60 -29.02 -15.82
C GLU A 277 34.08 -29.82 -17.03
N HIS A 278 35.01 -30.16 -17.91
CA HIS A 278 34.82 -30.74 -19.24
C HIS A 278 34.57 -32.25 -19.17
N ASN A 279 33.63 -32.80 -19.96
CA ASN A 279 33.47 -34.24 -20.15
C ASN A 279 33.85 -34.64 -21.60
N PRO A 280 34.92 -35.42 -21.86
CA PRO A 280 35.50 -35.55 -23.21
C PRO A 280 34.84 -36.55 -24.17
N SER A 281 33.58 -36.97 -23.97
CA SER A 281 33.04 -38.17 -24.65
C SER A 281 31.85 -37.97 -25.57
N THR A 282 31.37 -36.75 -25.75
CA THR A 282 30.41 -36.39 -26.80
C THR A 282 31.00 -35.26 -27.63
N GLY A 283 30.90 -35.33 -28.97
CA GLY A 283 31.34 -34.24 -29.84
C GLY A 283 30.50 -33.00 -29.56
N ASP A 284 30.98 -32.15 -28.65
CA ASP A 284 30.16 -31.16 -27.97
C ASP A 284 30.17 -29.79 -28.67
N ARG A 285 28.97 -29.22 -28.79
CA ARG A 285 28.78 -27.77 -28.99
C ARG A 285 29.07 -27.09 -27.65
N GLU A 286 30.05 -26.19 -27.59
CA GLU A 286 30.33 -25.41 -26.39
C GLU A 286 29.13 -24.49 -26.07
N LEU A 287 28.40 -24.82 -25.01
CA LEU A 287 27.41 -23.94 -24.40
C LEU A 287 28.05 -23.20 -23.22
N MET A 288 28.09 -21.89 -23.32
CA MET A 288 28.51 -21.01 -22.21
C MET A 288 27.30 -20.77 -21.32
N LEU A 289 27.38 -21.25 -20.07
CA LEU A 289 26.38 -21.01 -19.04
C LEU A 289 26.88 -19.90 -18.11
N ARG A 290 26.17 -18.78 -18.08
CA ARG A 290 26.47 -17.67 -17.17
C ARG A 290 25.37 -17.57 -16.13
N ILE A 291 25.75 -17.67 -14.86
CA ILE A 291 24.83 -17.36 -13.76
C ILE A 291 24.63 -15.85 -13.75
N ILE A 292 23.43 -15.40 -14.09
CA ILE A 292 23.08 -13.99 -14.02
C ILE A 292 22.78 -13.62 -12.56
N HIS A 293 22.10 -14.51 -11.82
CA HIS A 293 21.66 -14.20 -10.47
C HIS A 293 21.35 -15.45 -9.62
N LYS A 294 21.52 -15.35 -8.29
CA LYS A 294 21.05 -16.35 -7.31
C LYS A 294 20.31 -15.67 -6.16
N TYR A 295 19.09 -16.13 -5.85
CA TYR A 295 18.32 -15.66 -4.70
C TYR A 295 17.42 -16.75 -4.13
N GLY A 296 17.46 -16.99 -2.81
CA GLY A 296 16.41 -17.73 -2.09
C GLY A 296 16.04 -19.12 -2.64
N GLY A 297 17.01 -19.84 -3.23
CA GLY A 297 16.80 -21.15 -3.86
C GLY A 297 16.52 -21.11 -5.38
N PHE A 298 16.49 -19.93 -5.99
CA PHE A 298 16.31 -19.71 -7.43
C PHE A 298 17.61 -19.28 -8.10
N THR A 299 17.91 -19.83 -9.28
CA THR A 299 19.06 -19.43 -10.11
C THR A 299 18.57 -18.99 -11.48
N LEU A 300 18.99 -17.80 -11.93
CA LEU A 300 18.78 -17.32 -13.29
C LEU A 300 20.04 -17.59 -14.12
N LEU A 301 19.88 -18.29 -15.23
CA LEU A 301 20.96 -18.71 -16.13
C LEU A 301 20.81 -18.05 -17.50
N GLU A 302 21.90 -17.47 -18.00
CA GLU A 302 22.10 -17.16 -19.42
C GLU A 302 22.76 -18.39 -20.06
N VAL A 303 22.21 -18.88 -21.16
CA VAL A 303 22.89 -19.88 -22.00
C VAL A 303 23.27 -19.17 -23.30
N SER A 304 24.52 -19.26 -23.74
CA SER A 304 24.92 -18.79 -25.06
C SER A 304 25.68 -19.88 -25.82
N ASN A 305 25.38 -20.00 -27.11
CA ASN A 305 26.08 -20.90 -28.02
C ASN A 305 27.13 -20.09 -28.78
N LYS A 306 28.37 -20.58 -28.86
CA LYS A 306 29.52 -19.78 -29.35
C LYS A 306 29.43 -19.42 -30.84
N GLU A 307 28.61 -20.12 -31.64
CA GLU A 307 28.57 -19.96 -33.11
C GLU A 307 27.30 -19.31 -33.68
N GLU A 308 26.21 -19.21 -32.90
CA GLU A 308 25.00 -18.48 -33.31
C GLU A 308 24.72 -17.40 -32.26
N GLY A 309 24.74 -16.14 -32.67
CA GLY A 309 24.62 -14.98 -31.78
C GLY A 309 23.54 -15.16 -30.70
N ASN A 310 23.93 -14.84 -29.45
CA ASN A 310 23.13 -14.85 -28.22
C ASN A 310 21.67 -15.32 -28.37
N GLN A 311 21.43 -16.62 -28.20
CA GLN A 311 20.09 -17.12 -27.90
C GLN A 311 19.90 -17.17 -26.39
N ILE A 312 19.16 -16.20 -25.84
CA ILE A 312 18.74 -16.25 -24.44
C ILE A 312 17.76 -17.42 -24.26
N VAL A 313 18.22 -18.51 -23.64
CA VAL A 313 17.37 -19.60 -23.15
C VAL A 313 17.28 -19.45 -21.64
N GLU A 314 16.13 -19.00 -21.13
CA GLU A 314 15.92 -18.74 -19.71
C GLU A 314 15.33 -19.98 -19.03
N SER A 315 16.03 -20.49 -18.01
CA SER A 315 15.49 -21.50 -17.10
C SER A 315 15.54 -20.98 -15.67
N ILE A 316 14.43 -21.17 -14.95
CA ILE A 316 14.35 -20.91 -13.50
C ILE A 316 14.32 -22.28 -12.84
N SER A 317 15.32 -22.58 -12.01
CA SER A 317 15.37 -23.80 -11.20
C SER A 317 15.23 -23.47 -9.72
N ASN A 318 14.46 -24.29 -9.00
CA ASN A 318 14.36 -24.25 -7.54
C ASN A 318 15.23 -25.37 -6.95
N GLU A 319 16.25 -25.04 -6.15
CA GLU A 319 17.15 -26.05 -5.57
C GLU A 319 16.42 -27.02 -4.61
N LYS A 320 15.25 -26.66 -4.06
CA LYS A 320 14.52 -27.50 -3.10
C LYS A 320 13.56 -28.51 -3.73
N ASN A 321 13.02 -28.21 -4.91
CA ASN A 321 12.13 -29.09 -5.66
C ASN A 321 12.69 -29.14 -7.08
N LYS A 322 13.25 -30.28 -7.52
CA LYS A 322 13.85 -30.52 -8.84
C LYS A 322 12.85 -30.31 -9.99
N THR A 323 12.37 -29.09 -10.17
CA THR A 323 11.38 -28.70 -11.18
C THR A 323 11.98 -27.51 -11.91
N SER A 324 12.43 -27.75 -13.13
CA SER A 324 12.88 -26.74 -14.06
C SER A 324 11.69 -26.29 -14.90
N ILE A 325 11.44 -24.97 -14.94
CA ILE A 325 10.48 -24.40 -15.88
C ILE A 325 11.30 -23.78 -17.01
N ALA A 326 11.18 -24.35 -18.20
CA ALA A 326 11.65 -23.71 -19.43
C ALA A 326 10.63 -22.66 -19.84
N ILE A 327 11.06 -21.40 -19.97
CA ILE A 327 10.18 -20.33 -20.42
C ILE A 327 10.53 -20.04 -21.89
N GLU A 328 9.61 -20.34 -22.80
CA GLU A 328 9.77 -19.96 -24.20
C GLU A 328 9.68 -18.43 -24.34
N LYS A 329 10.44 -17.89 -25.30
CA LYS A 329 10.65 -16.46 -25.65
C LYS A 329 9.38 -15.61 -25.84
N LYS A 330 8.18 -16.20 -25.75
CA LYS A 330 6.87 -15.58 -25.98
C LYS A 330 6.01 -15.38 -24.72
N GLN A 331 6.48 -15.75 -23.52
CA GLN A 331 5.66 -15.73 -22.30
C GLN A 331 6.00 -14.62 -21.29
N TYR A 332 6.84 -13.65 -21.63
CA TYR A 332 7.13 -12.53 -20.73
C TYR A 332 7.65 -11.29 -21.46
N GLU A 333 7.49 -10.13 -20.82
CA GLU A 333 8.14 -8.87 -21.20
C GLU A 333 9.09 -8.43 -20.07
N LEU A 334 10.34 -8.14 -20.44
CA LEU A 334 11.35 -7.58 -19.53
C LEU A 334 11.25 -6.06 -19.54
N PHE A 335 10.98 -5.45 -18.39
CA PHE A 335 10.97 -4.00 -18.24
C PHE A 335 12.18 -3.54 -17.44
N LYS A 336 12.85 -2.51 -17.95
CA LYS A 336 13.94 -1.81 -17.25
C LYS A 336 13.40 -0.46 -16.75
N ASP A 337 13.26 -0.30 -15.44
CA ASP A 337 12.97 0.99 -14.80
C ASP A 337 14.08 1.34 -13.81
N GLY A 338 15.07 2.12 -14.27
CA GLY A 338 16.28 2.40 -13.49
C GLY A 338 17.21 1.20 -13.39
N CYS A 339 17.62 0.84 -12.16
CA CYS A 339 18.51 -0.28 -11.89
C CYS A 339 17.77 -1.61 -11.72
N GLU A 340 16.44 -1.62 -11.54
CA GLU A 340 15.64 -2.82 -11.26
C GLU A 340 15.09 -3.45 -12.56
N TYR A 341 15.04 -4.78 -12.62
CA TYR A 341 14.37 -5.54 -13.68
C TYR A 341 13.07 -6.16 -13.16
N ALA A 342 11.97 -6.00 -13.89
CA ALA A 342 10.70 -6.64 -13.59
C ALA A 342 10.33 -7.65 -14.69
N LEU A 343 9.94 -8.87 -14.29
CA LEU A 343 9.45 -9.90 -15.21
C LEU A 343 7.92 -9.97 -15.12
N ASN A 344 7.22 -9.62 -16.21
CA ASN A 344 5.79 -9.84 -16.36
C ASN A 344 5.57 -11.21 -17.01
N LEU A 345 4.98 -12.17 -16.29
CA LEU A 345 4.57 -13.44 -16.90
C LEU A 345 3.23 -13.24 -17.62
N LEU A 346 3.21 -13.44 -18.93
CA LEU A 346 1.98 -13.39 -19.73
C LEU A 346 1.12 -14.62 -19.44
N PRO A 347 -0.22 -14.48 -19.37
CA PRO A 347 -1.10 -15.63 -19.21
C PRO A 347 -0.94 -16.59 -20.40
N LYS A 348 -1.02 -17.90 -20.13
CA LYS A 348 -1.11 -18.91 -21.19
C LYS A 348 -2.32 -18.58 -22.07
N VAL A 349 -2.07 -18.31 -23.35
CA VAL A 349 -3.10 -18.44 -24.37
C VAL A 349 -3.26 -19.95 -24.57
N GLU A 350 -4.39 -20.50 -24.14
CA GLU A 350 -4.78 -21.89 -24.46
C GLU A 350 -5.08 -22.03 -25.96
#